data_AF-B4H436-F1
#
_entry.id   AF-B4H436-F1
#
_cell.length_a   1.000
_cell.length_b   1.000
_cell.length_c   1.000
_cell.angle_alpha   90.00
_cell.angle_beta   90.00
_cell.angle_gamma   90.00
#
_symmetry.space_group_name_H-M   'P 1'
#
loop_
_entity.id
_entity.type
_entity.pdbx_description
1 polymer ?
#
loop_
_entity_poly.entity_id
_entity_poly.type
_entity_poly.pdbx_seq_one_letter_code
_entity_poly.pdbx_strand_id
1 'polypeptide(L)'
;MLRTQLMATGIVCAVLGGTDSEGFFNVEDYWPNGSLGNGRDSKSLVRLIIAGNSVRGSAVAHVLTLQLDSWFASWAQCLPIDVMPGAYDPVNFMLPQQPFHKCMFPQAAQLTSFQAVTYNCRLDDALIVGTAGQNVADLLRITSMESSLEALRCTLTWGHVAPTSPDTLACYPYIERDPFIMRECPHVCFAGNCESLETALHVTSERKRTCLVCVPSFGKTKRVSPW
;
A
#
# COMPACT_ATOMS: atom_id res chain seq x y z
N MET A 1 -2.92 -7.00 33.78
CA MET A 1 -1.94 -6.12 34.44
C MET A 1 -0.73 -6.03 33.53
N LEU A 2 -0.61 -4.97 32.72
CA LEU A 2 0.48 -4.78 31.76
C LEU A 2 1.82 -4.59 32.51
N ARG A 3 2.84 -5.38 32.18
CA ARG A 3 4.23 -5.14 32.64
C ARG A 3 4.92 -4.21 31.66
N THR A 4 4.66 -2.91 31.79
CA THR A 4 5.33 -1.82 31.04
C THR A 4 6.84 -1.71 31.30
N GLN A 5 7.37 -2.40 32.32
CA GLN A 5 8.80 -2.40 32.68
C GLN A 5 9.70 -3.25 31.76
N LEU A 6 9.17 -3.87 30.71
CA LEU A 6 9.93 -4.71 29.77
C LEU A 6 10.09 -4.11 28.36
N MET A 7 9.67 -2.85 28.16
CA MET A 7 9.79 -2.19 26.86
C MET A 7 11.07 -1.36 26.75
N ALA A 8 11.82 -1.58 25.66
CA ALA A 8 12.96 -0.76 25.24
C ALA A 8 12.55 0.17 24.09
N THR A 9 13.23 1.30 23.94
CA THR A 9 13.06 2.17 22.78
C THR A 9 13.46 1.42 21.51
N GLY A 10 12.59 1.43 20.48
CA GLY A 10 12.86 0.78 19.18
C GLY A 10 12.16 -0.55 18.92
N ILE A 11 11.26 -1.00 19.80
CA ILE A 11 10.40 -2.17 19.53
C ILE A 11 9.27 -1.77 18.57
N VAL A 12 9.14 -2.48 17.43
CA VAL A 12 8.00 -2.32 16.50
C VAL A 12 6.89 -3.28 16.95
N CYS A 13 5.74 -2.72 17.31
CA CYS A 13 4.54 -3.49 17.63
C CYS A 13 3.32 -2.83 16.99
N ALA A 14 2.32 -3.64 16.64
CA ALA A 14 0.99 -3.11 16.36
C ALA A 14 0.35 -2.74 17.71
N VAL A 15 -0.20 -1.54 17.82
CA VAL A 15 -0.77 -1.01 19.06
C VAL A 15 -2.28 -0.80 18.85
N LEU A 16 -3.09 -1.46 19.66
CA LEU A 16 -4.53 -1.25 19.75
C LEU A 16 -4.80 -0.21 20.84
N GLY A 17 -5.59 0.81 20.53
CA GLY A 17 -5.88 1.88 21.48
C GLY A 17 -6.80 2.96 20.95
N GLY A 18 -7.09 3.95 21.79
CA GLY A 18 -7.94 5.10 21.48
C GLY A 18 -7.38 6.40 22.04
N THR A 19 -7.65 7.51 21.35
CA THR A 19 -7.17 8.83 21.79
C THR A 19 -8.12 9.44 22.81
N ASP A 20 -7.59 9.96 23.92
CA ASP A 20 -8.41 10.72 24.88
C ASP A 20 -8.62 12.18 24.45
N SER A 21 -9.42 12.91 25.24
CA SER A 21 -9.74 14.32 25.01
C SER A 21 -8.53 15.25 25.12
N GLU A 22 -7.40 14.78 25.65
CA GLU A 22 -6.15 15.54 25.75
C GLU A 22 -5.17 15.20 24.61
N GLY A 23 -5.56 14.31 23.70
CA GLY A 23 -4.77 13.95 22.52
C GLY A 23 -3.74 12.83 22.76
N PHE A 24 -3.76 12.19 23.93
CA PHE A 24 -2.90 11.04 24.20
C PHE A 24 -3.55 9.74 23.71
N PHE A 25 -2.76 8.88 23.09
CA PHE A 25 -3.22 7.57 22.61
C PHE A 25 -3.07 6.53 23.73
N ASN A 26 -4.20 6.09 24.29
CA ASN A 26 -4.26 5.10 25.35
C ASN A 26 -4.19 3.70 24.76
N VAL A 27 -3.15 2.95 25.14
CA VAL A 27 -2.86 1.61 24.62
C VAL A 27 -3.62 0.55 25.41
N GLU A 28 -4.48 -0.20 24.72
CA GLU A 28 -5.27 -1.31 25.27
C GLU A 28 -4.59 -2.67 25.07
N ASP A 29 -3.96 -2.89 23.90
CA ASP A 29 -3.25 -4.15 23.59
C ASP A 29 -2.09 -3.92 22.59
N TYR A 30 -1.12 -4.83 22.53
CA TYR A 30 -0.01 -4.74 21.56
C TYR A 30 0.51 -6.11 21.06
N TRP A 31 0.95 -6.16 19.79
CA TRP A 31 1.47 -7.38 19.15
C TRP A 31 2.90 -7.22 18.58
N PRO A 32 3.90 -7.99 19.06
CA PRO A 32 5.31 -7.72 18.76
C PRO A 32 5.98 -8.54 17.63
N ASN A 33 5.30 -9.45 16.92
CA ASN A 33 6.02 -10.37 16.01
C ASN A 33 6.01 -9.96 14.53
N GLY A 34 7.17 -9.52 14.05
CA GLY A 34 7.60 -9.52 12.65
C GLY A 34 9.11 -9.71 12.59
N SER A 35 9.59 -10.96 12.49
CA SER A 35 11.01 -11.28 12.34
C SER A 35 11.23 -12.22 11.17
N LEU A 36 12.03 -11.76 10.20
CA LEU A 36 12.86 -12.62 9.36
C LEU A 36 14.24 -11.96 9.29
N GLY A 37 15.20 -12.55 10.01
CA GLY A 37 16.50 -11.92 10.27
C GLY A 37 17.46 -11.91 9.08
N ASN A 38 18.45 -11.02 9.14
CA ASN A 38 19.86 -11.41 9.27
C ASN A 38 20.69 -10.22 9.75
N GLY A 39 21.75 -10.50 10.53
CA GLY A 39 22.56 -9.47 11.17
C GLY A 39 23.27 -8.53 10.21
N ARG A 40 23.06 -7.23 10.44
CA ARG A 40 23.99 -6.09 10.26
C ARG A 40 23.20 -4.84 10.65
N ASP A 41 23.84 -3.92 11.37
CA ASP A 41 23.34 -2.59 11.72
C ASP A 41 22.77 -1.86 10.48
N SER A 42 21.54 -2.17 10.15
CA SER A 42 20.76 -1.57 9.08
C SER A 42 19.69 -0.79 9.81
N LYS A 43 19.72 0.53 9.72
CA LYS A 43 18.61 1.37 10.19
C LYS A 43 17.35 0.79 9.57
N SER A 44 16.51 0.11 10.36
CA SER A 44 15.24 -0.44 9.91
C SER A 44 14.36 0.72 9.47
N LEU A 45 14.38 1.02 8.17
CA LEU A 45 13.63 2.13 7.62
C LEU A 45 12.19 1.67 7.43
N VAL A 46 11.35 1.95 8.43
CA VAL A 46 9.92 1.75 8.32
C VAL A 46 9.36 2.77 7.33
N ARG A 47 8.81 2.31 6.21
CA ARG A 47 8.16 3.14 5.21
C ARG A 47 6.66 2.89 5.23
N LEU A 48 5.86 3.95 5.27
CA LEU A 48 4.41 3.87 5.19
C LEU A 48 3.97 4.00 3.73
N ILE A 49 3.18 3.04 3.26
CA ILE A 49 2.63 3.04 1.90
C ILE A 49 1.12 3.22 1.98
N ILE A 50 0.60 4.23 1.29
CA ILE A 50 -0.83 4.53 1.20
C ILE A 50 -1.31 4.12 -0.19
N ALA A 51 -2.01 2.99 -0.28
CA ALA A 51 -2.41 2.36 -1.53
C ALA A 51 -3.77 2.86 -2.06
N GLY A 52 -3.84 4.14 -2.43
CA GLY A 52 -4.97 4.75 -3.14
C GLY A 52 -6.26 4.93 -2.34
N ASN A 53 -7.22 5.59 -2.99
CA ASN A 53 -8.53 5.98 -2.43
C ASN A 53 -8.38 6.86 -1.18
N SER A 54 -7.44 7.80 -1.25
CA SER A 54 -7.17 8.76 -0.17
C SER A 54 -8.28 9.80 -0.06
N VAL A 55 -8.83 10.22 -1.20
CA VAL A 55 -9.94 11.17 -1.30
C VAL A 55 -11.15 10.45 -1.87
N ARG A 56 -12.26 10.44 -1.13
CA ARG A 56 -13.55 10.00 -1.70
C ARG A 56 -14.14 11.20 -2.45
N GLY A 57 -14.19 11.13 -3.77
CA GLY A 57 -14.76 12.15 -4.64
C GLY A 57 -16.10 12.67 -4.11
N SER A 58 -16.08 13.89 -3.59
CA SER A 58 -17.21 14.62 -3.03
C SER A 58 -17.01 16.09 -3.42
N ALA A 59 -18.09 16.89 -3.41
CA ALA A 59 -18.07 18.32 -3.69
C ALA A 59 -17.05 19.12 -2.83
N VAL A 60 -16.45 18.49 -1.83
CA VAL A 60 -15.48 19.05 -0.87
C VAL A 60 -14.03 18.56 -1.10
N ALA A 61 -13.70 18.02 -2.28
CA ALA A 61 -12.38 17.43 -2.59
C ALA A 61 -11.18 18.32 -2.21
N HIS A 62 -11.30 19.65 -2.39
CA HIS A 62 -10.27 20.61 -2.02
C HIS A 62 -9.98 20.64 -0.50
N VAL A 63 -11.03 20.64 0.34
CA VAL A 63 -10.86 20.68 1.81
C VAL A 63 -10.27 19.37 2.32
N LEU A 64 -10.70 18.23 1.77
CA LEU A 64 -10.17 16.92 2.13
C LEU A 64 -8.69 16.80 1.77
N THR A 65 -8.27 17.41 0.65
CA THR A 65 -6.87 17.40 0.23
C THR A 65 -5.99 18.21 1.20
N LEU A 66 -6.46 19.36 1.70
CA LEU A 66 -5.74 20.15 2.70
C LEU A 66 -5.60 19.42 4.05
N GLN A 67 -6.61 18.65 4.46
CA GLN A 67 -6.53 17.82 5.66
C GLN A 67 -5.55 16.66 5.49
N LEU A 68 -5.54 16.01 4.31
CA LEU A 68 -4.56 14.98 4.01
C LEU A 68 -3.13 15.52 3.98
N ASP A 69 -2.94 16.73 3.43
CA ASP A 69 -1.64 17.39 3.42
C ASP A 69 -1.08 17.60 4.84
N SER A 70 -1.90 18.03 5.79
CA SER A 70 -1.44 18.22 7.18
C SER A 70 -1.12 16.89 7.88
N TRP A 71 -1.89 15.83 7.63
CA TRP A 71 -1.58 14.49 8.15
C TRP A 71 -0.30 13.93 7.55
N PHE A 72 -0.15 13.99 6.24
CA PHE A 72 1.05 13.53 5.55
C PHE A 72 2.28 14.32 5.99
N ALA A 73 2.16 15.64 6.16
CA ALA A 73 3.26 16.46 6.67
C ALA A 73 3.67 16.07 8.09
N SER A 74 2.69 15.83 8.98
CA SER A 74 2.95 15.39 10.36
C SER A 74 3.63 14.02 10.40
N TRP A 75 3.11 13.04 9.66
CA TRP A 75 3.69 11.70 9.62
C TRP A 75 5.07 11.69 8.94
N ALA A 76 5.26 12.49 7.89
CA ALA A 76 6.51 12.55 7.13
C ALA A 76 7.67 13.12 7.97
N GLN A 77 7.39 13.84 9.07
CA GLN A 77 8.44 14.24 10.02
C GLN A 77 9.03 13.05 10.78
N CYS A 78 8.27 11.97 10.94
CA CYS A 78 8.65 10.80 11.74
C CYS A 78 9.06 9.59 10.89
N LEU A 79 8.53 9.44 9.67
CA LEU A 79 8.84 8.31 8.78
C LEU A 79 8.69 8.64 7.29
N PRO A 80 9.37 7.92 6.39
CA PRO A 80 9.11 7.99 4.96
C PRO A 80 7.70 7.51 4.58
N ILE A 81 7.03 8.25 3.69
CA ILE A 81 5.67 8.00 3.23
C ILE A 81 5.63 8.00 1.72
N ASP A 82 5.06 6.95 1.16
CA ASP A 82 4.69 6.86 -0.24
C ASP A 82 3.17 6.87 -0.38
N VAL A 83 2.64 7.82 -1.13
CA VAL A 83 1.21 7.88 -1.46
C VAL A 83 0.98 7.50 -2.92
N MET A 84 0.14 6.50 -3.12
CA MET A 84 -0.32 6.08 -4.44
C MET A 84 -1.74 6.60 -4.68
N PRO A 85 -2.08 6.97 -5.92
CA PRO A 85 -3.47 7.22 -6.28
C PRO A 85 -4.28 5.92 -6.39
N GLY A 86 -5.59 6.06 -6.18
CA GLY A 86 -6.61 5.05 -6.45
C GLY A 86 -7.69 5.56 -7.40
N ALA A 87 -8.75 4.77 -7.57
CA ALA A 87 -9.78 5.01 -8.60
C ALA A 87 -10.61 6.28 -8.35
N TYR A 88 -10.73 6.71 -7.10
CA TYR A 88 -11.55 7.86 -6.69
C TYR A 88 -10.75 9.13 -6.42
N ASP A 89 -9.43 9.05 -6.56
CA ASP A 89 -8.53 10.17 -6.32
C ASP A 89 -8.51 11.13 -7.52
N PRO A 90 -8.25 12.43 -7.31
CA PRO A 90 -8.24 13.46 -8.35
C PRO A 90 -6.98 13.40 -9.24
N VAL A 91 -6.74 12.24 -9.84
CA VAL A 91 -5.71 12.00 -10.86
C VAL A 91 -6.36 11.35 -12.09
N ASN A 92 -5.57 10.91 -13.08
CA ASN A 92 -6.11 10.14 -14.19
C ASN A 92 -6.74 8.81 -13.72
N PHE A 93 -7.87 8.47 -14.33
CA PHE A 93 -8.58 7.22 -14.08
C PHE A 93 -7.87 6.00 -14.71
N MET A 94 -7.33 6.18 -15.93
CA MET A 94 -6.69 5.10 -16.69
C MET A 94 -5.39 4.62 -16.04
N LEU A 95 -5.11 3.31 -16.12
CA LEU A 95 -3.84 2.74 -15.70
C LEU A 95 -2.73 2.92 -16.75
N PRO A 96 -1.45 2.96 -16.32
CA PRO A 96 -0.99 3.18 -14.95
C PRO A 96 -1.34 4.61 -14.47
N GLN A 97 -1.85 4.73 -13.25
CA GLN A 97 -2.19 6.04 -12.68
C GLN A 97 -0.92 6.86 -12.42
N GLN A 98 -0.94 8.13 -12.82
CA GLN A 98 0.14 9.06 -12.56
C GLN A 98 0.13 9.48 -11.09
N PRO A 99 1.31 9.70 -10.49
CA PRO A 99 1.40 10.22 -9.13
C PRO A 99 0.61 11.51 -8.92
N PHE A 100 0.17 11.75 -7.68
CA PHE A 100 -0.42 13.03 -7.31
C PHE A 100 0.52 14.19 -7.62
N HIS A 101 -0.07 15.28 -8.13
CA HIS A 101 0.70 16.49 -8.35
C HIS A 101 1.06 17.14 -7.01
N LYS A 102 2.32 17.58 -6.84
CA LYS A 102 2.82 18.15 -5.57
C LYS A 102 2.04 19.37 -5.08
N CYS A 103 1.40 20.13 -5.95
CA CYS A 103 0.57 21.28 -5.55
C CYS A 103 -0.62 20.89 -4.66
N MET A 104 -1.02 19.62 -4.68
CA MET A 104 -2.06 19.09 -3.80
C MET A 104 -1.59 18.98 -2.35
N PHE A 105 -0.28 18.84 -2.12
CA PHE A 105 0.31 18.63 -0.81
C PHE A 105 1.36 19.71 -0.51
N PRO A 106 0.96 20.99 -0.36
CA PRO A 106 1.91 22.09 -0.22
C PRO A 106 2.79 22.00 1.03
N GLN A 107 2.36 21.33 2.10
CA GLN A 107 3.17 21.10 3.30
C GLN A 107 4.00 19.82 3.17
N ALA A 108 3.36 18.68 2.86
CA ALA A 108 4.04 17.39 2.83
C ALA A 108 5.09 17.33 1.70
N ALA A 109 4.82 17.91 0.53
CA ALA A 109 5.74 17.90 -0.60
C ALA A 109 7.05 18.68 -0.38
N GLN A 110 7.14 19.48 0.70
CA GLN A 110 8.39 20.12 1.12
C GLN A 110 9.33 19.15 1.84
N LEU A 111 8.80 18.04 2.37
CA LEU A 111 9.55 17.04 3.12
C LEU A 111 10.10 15.97 2.17
N THR A 112 11.39 15.67 2.28
CA THR A 112 12.05 14.65 1.45
C THR A 112 11.53 13.24 1.72
N SER A 113 10.99 13.02 2.92
CA SER A 113 10.36 11.78 3.38
C SER A 113 8.99 11.53 2.75
N PHE A 114 8.36 12.51 2.08
CA PHE A 114 7.07 12.31 1.41
C PHE A 114 7.25 12.16 -0.11
N GLN A 115 6.65 11.12 -0.69
CA GLN A 115 6.68 10.85 -2.11
C GLN A 115 5.29 10.48 -2.63
N ALA A 116 4.86 11.11 -3.74
CA ALA A 116 3.73 10.62 -4.53
C ALA A 116 4.27 9.68 -5.61
N VAL A 117 3.72 8.47 -5.71
CA VAL A 117 4.32 7.39 -6.53
C VAL A 117 3.30 6.53 -7.27
N THR A 118 3.80 5.78 -8.26
CA THR A 118 3.16 4.59 -8.82
C THR A 118 4.02 3.39 -8.39
N TYR A 119 3.42 2.36 -7.76
CA TYR A 119 4.20 1.36 -7.02
C TYR A 119 4.76 0.23 -7.90
N ASN A 120 5.87 0.55 -8.54
CA ASN A 120 6.80 -0.41 -9.11
C ASN A 120 8.21 0.09 -8.79
N CYS A 121 8.71 -0.25 -7.60
CA CYS A 121 9.96 0.28 -7.09
C CYS A 121 10.80 -0.79 -6.40
N ARG A 122 12.11 -0.56 -6.31
CA ARG A 122 12.99 -1.32 -5.43
C ARG A 122 13.18 -0.53 -4.14
N LEU A 123 12.84 -1.15 -3.02
CA LEU A 123 13.23 -0.67 -1.70
C LEU A 123 14.42 -1.52 -1.26
N ASP A 124 15.59 -0.89 -1.17
CA ASP A 124 16.88 -1.57 -1.11
C ASP A 124 17.03 -2.58 -2.27
N ASP A 125 17.13 -3.87 -1.98
CA ASP A 125 17.22 -4.94 -2.98
C ASP A 125 15.87 -5.65 -3.26
N ALA A 126 14.81 -5.28 -2.52
CA ALA A 126 13.49 -5.88 -2.66
C ALA A 126 12.66 -5.15 -3.72
N LEU A 127 12.41 -5.83 -4.84
CA LEU A 127 11.41 -5.40 -5.83
C LEU A 127 9.99 -5.53 -5.26
N ILE A 128 9.31 -4.40 -5.14
CA ILE A 128 7.92 -4.31 -4.68
C ILE A 128 7.04 -3.82 -5.83
N VAL A 129 5.98 -4.57 -6.11
CA VAL A 129 4.97 -4.23 -7.11
C VAL A 129 3.62 -4.15 -6.42
N GLY A 130 2.93 -3.04 -6.59
CA GLY A 130 1.68 -2.77 -5.88
C GLY A 130 0.68 -2.00 -6.71
N THR A 131 -0.60 -2.22 -6.43
CA THR A 131 -1.70 -1.48 -7.02
C THR A 131 -2.66 -1.00 -5.93
N ALA A 132 -3.50 -0.01 -6.25
CA ALA A 132 -4.60 0.38 -5.37
C ALA A 132 -5.81 -0.59 -5.42
N GLY A 133 -5.68 -1.74 -6.09
CA GLY A 133 -6.67 -2.83 -6.09
C GLY A 133 -7.64 -2.86 -7.26
N GLN A 134 -7.59 -1.91 -8.20
CA GLN A 134 -8.53 -1.88 -9.32
C GLN A 134 -8.44 -3.13 -10.21
N ASN A 135 -7.22 -3.63 -10.45
CA ASN A 135 -6.97 -4.86 -11.20
C ASN A 135 -7.58 -6.10 -10.54
N VAL A 136 -7.42 -6.24 -9.22
CA VAL A 136 -7.97 -7.36 -8.44
C VAL A 136 -9.49 -7.25 -8.39
N ALA A 137 -10.04 -6.07 -8.13
CA ALA A 137 -11.48 -5.85 -8.13
C ALA A 137 -12.11 -6.14 -9.50
N ASP A 138 -11.44 -5.78 -10.60
CA ASP A 138 -11.92 -6.06 -11.95
C ASP A 138 -11.89 -7.56 -12.27
N LEU A 139 -10.83 -8.28 -11.86
CA LEU A 139 -10.76 -9.73 -11.98
C LEU A 139 -11.90 -10.45 -11.24
N LEU A 140 -12.15 -10.07 -9.99
CA LEU A 140 -13.25 -10.65 -9.20
C LEU A 140 -14.63 -10.39 -9.84
N ARG A 141 -14.78 -9.28 -10.57
CA ARG A 141 -16.02 -8.93 -11.25
C ARG A 141 -16.29 -9.77 -12.49
N ILE A 142 -15.24 -10.20 -13.20
CA ILE A 142 -15.37 -10.88 -14.50
C ILE A 142 -15.04 -12.39 -14.46
N THR A 143 -14.50 -12.88 -13.36
CA THR A 143 -14.15 -14.29 -13.17
C THR A 143 -14.94 -14.91 -12.01
N SER A 144 -14.80 -16.22 -11.82
CA SER A 144 -15.39 -16.94 -10.69
C SER A 144 -14.45 -17.05 -9.48
N MET A 145 -13.42 -16.20 -9.39
CA MET A 145 -12.49 -16.19 -8.25
C MET A 145 -13.22 -15.71 -6.99
N GLU A 146 -12.94 -16.36 -5.86
CA GLU A 146 -13.69 -16.11 -4.62
C GLU A 146 -12.96 -15.15 -3.67
N SER A 147 -11.65 -14.95 -3.86
CA SER A 147 -10.83 -14.12 -2.95
C SER A 147 -9.90 -13.16 -3.67
N SER A 148 -9.66 -12.01 -3.04
CA SER A 148 -8.69 -11.02 -3.53
C SER A 148 -7.28 -11.61 -3.62
N LEU A 149 -6.92 -12.50 -2.69
CA LEU A 149 -5.62 -13.17 -2.66
C LEU A 149 -5.45 -14.15 -3.84
N GLU A 150 -6.50 -14.87 -4.22
CA GLU A 150 -6.50 -15.72 -5.40
C GLU A 150 -6.27 -14.90 -6.67
N ALA A 151 -7.05 -13.83 -6.86
CA ALA A 151 -6.88 -12.93 -8.01
C ALA A 151 -5.47 -12.32 -8.07
N LEU A 152 -4.93 -11.86 -6.93
CA LEU A 152 -3.56 -11.34 -6.85
C LEU A 152 -2.53 -12.42 -7.22
N ARG A 153 -2.71 -13.65 -6.73
CA ARG A 153 -1.84 -14.79 -7.09
C ARG A 153 -1.90 -15.11 -8.58
N CYS A 154 -3.07 -15.00 -9.21
CA CYS A 154 -3.22 -15.19 -10.65
C CYS A 154 -2.46 -14.11 -11.44
N THR A 155 -2.55 -12.83 -11.05
CA THR A 155 -1.77 -11.77 -11.72
C THR A 155 -0.26 -12.03 -11.70
N LEU A 156 0.27 -12.53 -10.56
CA LEU A 156 1.66 -12.93 -10.43
C LEU A 156 1.99 -14.14 -11.31
N THR A 157 1.13 -15.16 -11.30
CA THR A 157 1.33 -16.41 -12.05
C THR A 157 1.34 -16.16 -13.56
N TRP A 158 0.48 -15.26 -14.04
CA TRP A 158 0.42 -14.84 -15.43
C TRP A 158 1.52 -13.84 -15.80
N GLY A 159 2.25 -13.31 -14.82
CA GLY A 159 3.28 -12.29 -15.04
C GLY A 159 2.69 -10.98 -15.57
N HIS A 160 1.45 -10.64 -15.20
CA HIS A 160 0.73 -9.48 -15.74
C HIS A 160 -0.10 -8.80 -14.66
N VAL A 161 0.23 -7.55 -14.34
CA VAL A 161 -0.40 -6.78 -13.24
C VAL A 161 -1.89 -6.52 -13.50
N ALA A 162 -2.26 -6.15 -14.73
CA ALA A 162 -3.62 -5.77 -15.10
C ALA A 162 -4.07 -6.51 -16.38
N PRO A 163 -4.26 -7.84 -16.33
CA PRO A 163 -4.48 -8.69 -17.51
C PRO A 163 -5.80 -8.42 -18.23
N THR A 164 -6.74 -7.76 -17.56
CA THR A 164 -8.06 -7.40 -18.08
C THR A 164 -8.08 -6.05 -18.80
N SER A 165 -6.90 -5.45 -18.96
CA SER A 165 -6.71 -4.16 -19.61
C SER A 165 -6.25 -4.37 -21.06
N PRO A 166 -6.78 -3.63 -22.05
CA PRO A 166 -7.74 -2.51 -21.94
C PRO A 166 -9.23 -2.92 -21.89
N ASP A 167 -9.56 -4.21 -22.03
CA ASP A 167 -10.92 -4.68 -22.33
C ASP A 167 -11.97 -4.28 -21.30
N THR A 168 -11.69 -4.50 -20.01
CA THR A 168 -12.62 -4.17 -18.92
C THR A 168 -12.04 -3.20 -17.91
N LEU A 169 -10.71 -3.08 -17.86
CA LEU A 169 -10.01 -2.10 -17.05
C LEU A 169 -9.31 -1.07 -17.94
N ALA A 170 -9.71 0.20 -17.80
CA ALA A 170 -9.19 1.27 -18.65
C ALA A 170 -7.68 1.48 -18.46
N CYS A 171 -6.92 1.46 -19.55
CA CYS A 171 -5.51 1.87 -19.57
C CYS A 171 -5.21 2.80 -20.73
N TYR A 172 -4.05 3.44 -20.64
CA TYR A 172 -3.48 4.16 -21.75
C TYR A 172 -3.05 3.19 -22.86
N PRO A 173 -3.34 3.47 -24.15
CA PRO A 173 -3.01 2.58 -25.26
C PRO A 173 -1.51 2.66 -25.60
N TYR A 174 -0.69 1.89 -24.90
CA TYR A 174 0.73 1.78 -25.20
C TYR A 174 0.95 0.96 -26.48
N ILE A 175 1.73 1.50 -27.42
CA ILE A 175 1.96 0.89 -28.74
C ILE A 175 3.17 -0.05 -28.72
N GLU A 176 4.27 0.37 -28.10
CA GLU A 176 5.55 -0.37 -28.19
C GLU A 176 5.70 -1.42 -27.10
N ARG A 177 5.25 -1.11 -25.88
CA ARG A 177 5.49 -1.94 -24.71
C ARG A 177 4.34 -1.81 -23.72
N ASP A 178 3.83 -2.96 -23.31
CA ASP A 178 2.87 -3.05 -22.22
C ASP A 178 3.56 -2.79 -20.86
N PRO A 179 3.12 -1.79 -20.07
CA PRO A 179 3.68 -1.50 -18.76
C PRO A 179 3.27 -2.51 -17.67
N PHE A 180 2.26 -3.34 -17.91
CA PHE A 180 1.71 -4.26 -16.93
C PHE A 180 2.41 -5.63 -16.91
N ILE A 181 3.23 -5.93 -17.91
CA ILE A 181 4.04 -7.15 -17.94
C ILE A 181 5.13 -7.10 -16.86
N MET A 182 5.10 -8.09 -15.97
CA MET A 182 6.11 -8.29 -14.93
C MET A 182 7.35 -8.93 -15.55
N ARG A 183 8.47 -8.19 -15.60
CA ARG A 183 9.74 -8.67 -16.16
C ARG A 183 10.58 -9.48 -15.18
N GLU A 184 10.40 -9.21 -13.90
CA GLU A 184 11.09 -9.86 -12.80
C GLU A 184 10.04 -10.31 -11.79
N CYS A 185 10.29 -11.44 -11.12
CA CYS A 185 9.42 -11.90 -10.05
C CYS A 185 9.60 -10.97 -8.84
N PRO A 186 8.56 -10.21 -8.43
CA PRO A 186 8.68 -9.31 -7.28
C PRO A 186 8.89 -10.09 -5.99
N HIS A 187 9.55 -9.46 -5.02
CA HIS A 187 9.71 -10.00 -3.67
C HIS A 187 8.43 -9.79 -2.86
N VAL A 188 7.76 -8.66 -3.08
CA VAL A 188 6.44 -8.36 -2.52
C VAL A 188 5.51 -7.91 -3.63
N CYS A 189 4.31 -8.49 -3.66
CA CYS A 189 3.22 -8.06 -4.51
C CYS A 189 2.01 -7.74 -3.64
N PHE A 190 1.47 -6.52 -3.75
CA PHE A 190 0.30 -6.14 -2.97
C PHE A 190 -0.83 -5.52 -3.79
N ALA A 191 -2.05 -5.66 -3.27
CA ALA A 191 -3.23 -4.98 -3.76
C ALA A 191 -3.91 -4.23 -2.62
N GLY A 192 -4.17 -2.95 -2.82
CA GLY A 192 -4.97 -2.13 -1.91
C GLY A 192 -6.46 -2.40 -2.04
N ASN A 193 -7.25 -1.81 -1.13
CA ASN A 193 -8.72 -1.79 -1.20
C ASN A 193 -9.40 -3.16 -1.34
N CYS A 194 -8.77 -4.23 -0.87
CA CYS A 194 -9.35 -5.56 -0.81
C CYS A 194 -10.48 -5.63 0.23
N GLU A 195 -11.26 -6.72 0.20
CA GLU A 195 -12.34 -6.95 1.16
C GLU A 195 -11.78 -7.22 2.57
N SER A 196 -10.75 -8.06 2.66
CA SER A 196 -10.15 -8.49 3.91
C SER A 196 -8.62 -8.43 3.86
N LEU A 197 -8.00 -8.46 5.04
CA LEU A 197 -6.54 -8.55 5.15
C LEU A 197 -6.12 -10.00 4.94
N GLU A 198 -5.39 -10.24 3.86
CA GLU A 198 -4.89 -11.58 3.53
C GLU A 198 -3.42 -11.50 3.14
N THR A 199 -2.63 -12.47 3.59
CA THR A 199 -1.21 -12.56 3.27
C THR A 199 -0.85 -13.99 2.94
N ALA A 200 -0.05 -14.21 1.91
CA ALA A 200 0.47 -15.53 1.62
C ALA A 200 1.83 -15.51 0.93
N LEU A 201 2.62 -16.55 1.18
CA LEU A 201 3.85 -16.78 0.42
C LEU A 201 3.51 -17.54 -0.86
N HIS A 202 3.91 -17.00 -2.01
CA HIS A 202 3.90 -17.69 -3.29
C HIS A 202 5.32 -18.17 -3.61
N VAL A 203 5.46 -19.43 -3.98
CA VAL A 203 6.75 -20.02 -4.36
C VAL A 203 6.63 -20.53 -5.79
N THR A 204 7.46 -19.98 -6.67
CA THR A 204 7.54 -20.39 -8.08
C THR A 204 8.28 -21.72 -8.21
N SER A 205 8.18 -22.36 -9.38
CA SER A 205 8.95 -23.57 -9.74
C SER A 205 10.46 -23.36 -9.62
N GLU A 206 10.95 -22.14 -9.87
CA GLU A 206 12.35 -21.71 -9.72
C GLU A 206 12.76 -21.44 -8.27
N ARG A 207 11.92 -21.78 -7.29
CA ARG A 207 12.13 -21.52 -5.84
C ARG A 207 12.24 -20.03 -5.47
N LYS A 208 11.89 -19.11 -6.37
CA LYS A 208 11.71 -17.69 -6.03
C LYS A 208 10.46 -17.53 -5.19
N ARG A 209 10.53 -16.68 -4.17
CA ARG A 209 9.46 -16.46 -3.20
C ARG A 209 8.95 -15.03 -3.32
N THR A 210 7.63 -14.89 -3.36
CA THR A 210 6.94 -13.60 -3.36
C THR A 210 5.96 -13.56 -2.21
N CYS A 211 6.03 -12.52 -1.39
CA CYS A 211 5.01 -12.22 -0.39
C CYS A 211 3.83 -11.54 -1.08
N LEU A 212 2.65 -12.16 -1.02
CA LEU A 212 1.39 -11.59 -1.50
C LEU A 212 0.68 -10.92 -0.34
N VAL A 213 0.22 -9.68 -0.52
CA VAL A 213 -0.48 -8.90 0.51
C VAL A 213 -1.73 -8.24 -0.06
N CYS A 214 -2.90 -8.59 0.48
CA CYS A 214 -4.16 -7.92 0.21
C CYS A 214 -4.46 -6.98 1.37
N VAL A 215 -4.38 -5.67 1.12
CA VAL A 215 -4.62 -4.64 2.13
C VAL A 215 -6.09 -4.21 2.07
N PRO A 216 -6.86 -4.33 3.15
CA PRO A 216 -8.26 -3.95 3.13
C PRO A 216 -8.44 -2.44 3.10
N SER A 217 -9.61 -1.98 2.70
CA SER A 217 -9.94 -0.55 2.82
C SER A 217 -9.99 -0.11 4.29
N PHE A 218 -9.08 0.78 4.70
CA PHE A 218 -9.04 1.35 6.04
C PHE A 218 -10.36 2.02 6.43
N GLY A 219 -11.04 2.66 5.47
CA GLY A 219 -12.35 3.28 5.69
C GLY A 219 -13.40 2.30 6.22
N LYS A 220 -13.34 1.03 5.80
CA LYS A 220 -14.27 -0.03 6.20
C LYS A 220 -13.79 -0.79 7.44
N THR A 221 -12.52 -1.16 7.49
CA THR A 221 -12.01 -2.13 8.49
C THR A 221 -11.23 -1.49 9.63
N LYS A 222 -10.72 -0.27 9.46
CA LYS A 222 -9.76 0.39 10.38
C LYS A 222 -8.49 -0.44 10.65
N ARG A 223 -8.11 -1.33 9.71
CA ARG A 223 -6.92 -2.20 9.82
C ARG A 223 -5.78 -1.73 8.91
N VAL A 224 -4.56 -1.92 9.38
CA VAL A 224 -3.29 -1.68 8.65
C VAL A 224 -2.53 -3.01 8.59
N SER A 225 -1.77 -3.23 7.52
CA SER A 225 -0.98 -4.46 7.32
C SER A 225 0.50 -4.21 7.62
N PRO A 226 1.11 -4.94 8.57
CA PRO A 226 2.56 -4.99 8.72
C PRO A 226 3.13 -6.08 7.79
N TRP A 227 4.13 -5.74 6.98
CA TRP A 227 4.87 -6.68 6.13
C TRP A 227 6.27 -6.17 5.83
#